data_AF-A0A2E5E085-F1
#
_entry.id   AF-A0A2E5E085-F1
#
_cell.length_a   1.000
_cell.length_b   1.000
_cell.length_c   1.000
_cell.angle_alpha   90.00
_cell.angle_beta   90.00
_cell.angle_gamma   90.00
#
_symmetry.space_group_name_H-M   'P 1'
#
loop_
_entity.id
_entity.type
_entity.pdbx_description
1 polymer ?
#
loop_
_entity_poly.entity_id
_entity_poly.type
_entity_poly.pdbx_seq_one_letter_code
_entity_poly.pdbx_strand_id
1 'polypeptide(L)'
;FATTLKGVQQQRTVGDTFSQQTSGQTIVNNMTLDLLVASGGVLSHAPRMHQTAMMLIDAFEPEGVTMLAKDSIFMMPHLGVLSSVHPKAAEQVFDRDCLVYLGTCVCAAGQPKPGKLCFKYELTGDRTASGEIVGGQMTLLPLDQEETGTITLTPARGIDLGEGPGKKVQKAVRGGTVGLILDGRGRPLSLPEDRASCQSTVQGWLDALDVYAEESQTVGA
;
A
#
# COMPACT_ATOMS: atom_id res chain seq x y z
N PHE A 1 7.12 -2.36 17.05
CA PHE A 1 8.01 -1.30 16.55
C PHE A 1 8.55 -1.73 15.20
N ALA A 2 8.14 -1.07 14.11
CA ALA A 2 8.79 -1.24 12.82
C ALA A 2 10.07 -0.41 12.83
N THR A 3 11.23 -1.03 12.63
CA THR A 3 12.50 -0.33 12.48
C THR A 3 12.69 0.04 11.02
N THR A 4 13.10 1.28 10.73
CA THR A 4 13.51 1.67 9.38
C THR A 4 14.57 0.71 8.86
N LEU A 5 14.41 0.21 7.63
CA LEU A 5 15.41 -0.63 6.95
C LEU A 5 16.69 0.18 6.73
N LYS A 6 17.68 -0.06 7.59
CA LYS A 6 19.02 0.53 7.54
C LYS A 6 19.99 -0.60 7.20
N GLY A 7 20.68 -0.52 6.07
CA GLY A 7 21.39 -1.71 5.58
C GLY A 7 22.42 -1.50 4.48
N VAL A 8 23.11 -0.35 4.42
CA VAL A 8 24.30 -0.22 3.57
C VAL A 8 25.55 -0.22 4.44
N GLN A 9 26.45 -1.18 4.21
CA GLN A 9 27.82 -1.11 4.71
C GLN A 9 28.51 0.04 3.96
N GLN A 10 28.57 1.22 4.57
CA GLN A 10 29.28 2.37 3.98
C GLN A 10 30.79 2.08 4.00
N GLN A 11 31.40 1.87 2.83
CA GLN A 11 32.85 1.99 2.68
C GLN A 11 33.22 3.46 2.86
N ARG A 12 33.75 3.80 4.04
CA ARG A 12 34.20 5.17 4.34
C ARG A 12 35.58 5.40 3.74
N THR A 13 35.68 6.40 2.89
CA THR A 13 36.93 7.01 2.44
C THR A 13 37.29 8.18 3.37
N VAL A 14 38.56 8.56 3.44
CA VAL A 14 39.03 9.67 4.32
C VAL A 14 38.26 10.98 4.06
N GLY A 15 37.82 11.20 2.80
CA GLY A 15 37.00 12.34 2.38
C GLY A 15 35.59 12.40 2.97
N ASP A 16 35.02 11.26 3.38
CA ASP A 16 33.67 11.18 3.95
C ASP A 16 33.60 11.71 5.40
N THR A 17 34.76 12.04 5.99
CA THR A 17 34.86 12.67 7.32
C THR A 17 34.29 14.09 7.33
N PHE A 18 34.23 14.76 6.17
CA PHE A 18 33.73 16.14 6.04
C PHE A 18 32.27 16.22 5.58
N SER A 19 31.71 15.16 5.00
CA SER A 19 30.29 15.06 4.68
C SER A 19 29.58 14.33 5.82
N GLN A 20 29.09 15.08 6.80
CA GLN A 20 28.28 14.55 7.89
C GLN A 20 26.87 14.19 7.37
N GLN A 21 26.75 13.24 6.43
CA GLN A 21 25.48 12.59 6.12
C GLN A 21 25.21 11.57 7.22
N THR A 22 24.26 11.89 8.08
CA THR A 22 23.82 11.05 9.20
C THR A 22 23.54 9.62 8.74
N SER A 23 24.26 8.64 9.27
CA SER A 23 23.94 7.23 9.02
C SER A 23 22.52 6.93 9.48
N GLY A 24 21.67 6.41 8.59
CA GLY A 24 20.29 6.07 8.93
C GLY A 24 19.23 6.43 7.89
N GLN A 25 19.61 6.90 6.70
CA GLN A 25 18.68 6.99 5.58
C GLN A 25 18.20 5.59 5.18
N THR A 26 16.89 5.48 4.97
CA THR A 26 16.27 4.25 4.47
C THR A 26 16.76 3.96 3.06
N ILE A 27 16.99 2.68 2.75
CA ILE A 27 17.23 2.24 1.37
C ILE A 27 15.93 2.17 0.56
N VAL A 28 14.79 2.28 1.24
CA VAL A 28 13.45 2.19 0.66
C VAL A 28 12.97 3.58 0.26
N ASN A 29 12.64 3.74 -1.02
CA ASN A 29 11.96 4.93 -1.53
C ASN A 29 10.49 4.59 -1.78
N ASN A 30 9.60 5.14 -0.94
CA ASN A 30 8.17 4.84 -0.97
C ASN A 30 7.49 5.18 -2.28
N MET A 31 8.01 6.16 -3.04
CA MET A 31 7.46 6.58 -4.34
C MET A 31 7.76 5.59 -5.46
N THR A 32 8.86 4.84 -5.33
CA THR A 32 9.31 3.88 -6.35
C THR A 32 9.15 2.44 -5.86
N LEU A 33 8.29 2.21 -4.87
CA LEU A 33 7.95 0.87 -4.40
C LEU A 33 6.92 0.23 -5.34
N ASP A 34 7.36 -0.74 -6.13
CA ASP A 34 6.48 -1.43 -7.07
C ASP A 34 5.59 -2.49 -6.40
N LEU A 35 6.13 -3.23 -5.42
CA LEU A 35 5.45 -4.34 -4.74
C LEU A 35 5.78 -4.37 -3.24
N LEU A 36 4.73 -4.43 -2.42
CA LEU A 36 4.80 -4.71 -0.99
C LEU A 36 4.20 -6.08 -0.70
N VAL A 37 5.00 -6.97 -0.10
CA VAL A 37 4.55 -8.32 0.27
C VAL A 37 4.48 -8.49 1.78
N ALA A 38 3.28 -8.75 2.30
CA ALA A 38 3.07 -9.15 3.68
C ALA A 38 3.48 -10.60 3.89
N SER A 39 4.43 -10.87 4.79
CA SER A 39 4.81 -12.23 5.21
C SER A 39 4.97 -12.29 6.73
N GLY A 40 4.69 -13.45 7.32
CA GLY A 40 4.74 -13.70 8.76
C GLY A 40 3.43 -14.28 9.28
N GLY A 41 3.49 -15.17 10.28
CA GLY A 41 2.32 -15.98 10.72
C GLY A 41 1.02 -15.19 10.97
N VAL A 42 1.10 -13.98 11.55
CA VAL A 42 -0.08 -13.12 11.77
C VAL A 42 -0.68 -12.62 10.46
N LEU A 43 0.15 -12.19 9.51
CA LEU A 43 -0.30 -11.66 8.22
C LEU A 43 -0.73 -12.79 7.29
N SER A 44 0.04 -13.87 7.22
CA SER A 44 -0.22 -15.08 6.43
C SER A 44 -1.57 -15.72 6.79
N HIS A 45 -1.94 -15.73 8.08
CA HIS A 45 -3.20 -16.31 8.54
C HIS A 45 -4.29 -15.28 8.91
N ALA A 46 -4.13 -14.00 8.54
CA ALA A 46 -5.17 -13.01 8.77
C ALA A 46 -6.49 -13.44 8.11
N PRO A 47 -7.63 -13.42 8.84
CA PRO A 47 -8.90 -13.99 8.37
C PRO A 47 -9.55 -13.15 7.26
N ARG A 48 -9.27 -11.84 7.21
CA ARG A 48 -9.74 -10.93 6.16
C ARG A 48 -8.55 -10.26 5.48
N MET A 49 -8.51 -10.34 4.15
CA MET A 49 -7.42 -9.78 3.34
C MET A 49 -7.37 -8.24 3.42
N HIS A 50 -8.52 -7.59 3.59
CA HIS A 50 -8.65 -6.15 3.84
C HIS A 50 -7.85 -5.67 5.07
N GLN A 51 -7.80 -6.48 6.14
CA GLN A 51 -7.01 -6.17 7.33
C GLN A 51 -5.52 -6.18 7.02
N THR A 52 -5.04 -7.16 6.25
CA THR A 52 -3.64 -7.21 5.81
C THR A 52 -3.29 -6.00 4.95
N ALA A 53 -4.14 -5.64 3.99
CA ALA A 53 -3.93 -4.47 3.14
C ALA A 53 -3.84 -3.17 3.98
N MET A 54 -4.78 -2.96 4.90
CA MET A 54 -4.78 -1.78 5.79
C MET A 54 -3.51 -1.72 6.64
N MET A 55 -3.10 -2.85 7.23
CA MET A 55 -1.85 -2.93 8.02
C MET A 55 -0.61 -2.60 7.18
N LEU A 56 -0.54 -3.07 5.93
CA LEU A 56 0.57 -2.77 5.04
C LEU A 56 0.63 -1.27 4.71
N ILE A 57 -0.50 -0.69 4.33
CA ILE A 57 -0.57 0.72 3.94
C ILE A 57 -0.19 1.63 5.13
N ASP A 58 -0.71 1.34 6.32
CA ASP A 58 -0.44 2.16 7.51
C ASP A 58 0.98 1.98 8.06
N ALA A 59 1.57 0.79 7.90
CA ALA A 59 2.91 0.52 8.42
C ALA A 59 4.03 1.02 7.51
N PHE A 60 3.85 0.91 6.19
CA PHE A 60 4.88 1.26 5.20
C PHE A 60 4.66 2.62 4.55
N GLU A 61 3.45 3.16 4.65
CA GLU A 61 3.14 4.49 4.15
C GLU A 61 3.58 4.67 2.67
N PRO A 62 3.18 3.76 1.75
CA PRO A 62 3.60 3.83 0.35
C PRO A 62 3.14 5.13 -0.31
N GLU A 63 3.83 5.54 -1.36
CA GLU A 63 3.59 6.75 -2.14
C GLU A 63 3.43 6.40 -3.63
N GLY A 64 2.54 7.08 -4.34
CA GLY A 64 2.30 6.78 -5.75
C GLY A 64 1.50 5.50 -5.92
N VAL A 65 1.91 4.64 -6.86
CA VAL A 65 1.19 3.41 -7.21
C VAL A 65 2.02 2.21 -6.80
N THR A 66 1.49 1.40 -5.88
CA THR A 66 2.18 0.23 -5.33
C THR A 66 1.25 -0.97 -5.36
N MET A 67 1.77 -2.12 -5.78
CA MET A 67 1.06 -3.40 -5.71
C MET A 67 1.18 -3.99 -4.31
N LEU A 68 0.08 -4.55 -3.80
CA LEU A 68 0.04 -5.23 -2.51
C LEU A 68 -0.14 -6.73 -2.71
N ALA A 69 0.65 -7.52 -2.01
CA ALA A 69 0.54 -8.96 -1.99
C ALA A 69 0.80 -9.53 -0.60
N LYS A 70 0.53 -10.82 -0.43
CA LYS A 70 0.66 -11.56 0.81
C LYS A 70 1.23 -12.94 0.52
N ASP A 71 2.20 -13.36 1.33
CA ASP A 71 2.64 -14.75 1.45
C ASP A 71 1.59 -15.51 2.29
N SER A 72 0.74 -16.27 1.61
CA SER A 72 -0.44 -16.89 2.21
C SER A 72 -0.12 -18.07 3.13
N ILE A 73 1.00 -18.75 2.88
CA ILE A 73 1.39 -19.99 3.58
C ILE A 73 2.67 -19.86 4.41
N PHE A 74 3.22 -18.65 4.50
CA PHE A 74 4.45 -18.34 5.24
C PHE A 74 5.64 -19.20 4.81
N MET A 75 5.73 -19.50 3.51
CA MET A 75 6.78 -20.37 2.97
C MET A 75 7.96 -19.57 2.42
N MET A 76 7.83 -18.24 2.24
CA MET A 76 8.86 -17.42 1.61
C MET A 76 10.26 -17.56 2.25
N PRO A 77 10.44 -17.63 3.60
CA PRO A 77 11.76 -17.87 4.19
C PRO A 77 12.36 -19.23 3.80
N HIS A 78 11.54 -20.27 3.71
CA HIS A 78 11.96 -21.62 3.34
C HIS A 78 12.32 -21.69 1.85
N LEU A 79 11.56 -21.01 0.98
CA LEU A 79 11.88 -20.90 -0.45
C LEU A 79 13.17 -20.12 -0.68
N GLY A 80 13.50 -19.16 0.19
CA GLY A 80 14.80 -18.49 0.19
C GLY A 80 15.96 -19.47 0.32
N VAL A 81 15.87 -20.44 1.25
CA VAL A 81 16.88 -21.51 1.39
C VAL A 81 16.89 -22.42 0.16
N LEU A 82 15.71 -22.87 -0.29
CA LEU A 82 15.59 -23.74 -1.46
C LEU A 82 16.17 -23.09 -2.72
N SER A 83 16.05 -21.77 -2.86
CA SER A 83 16.53 -21.02 -4.03
C SER A 83 18.04 -21.17 -4.27
N SER A 84 18.83 -21.45 -3.23
CA SER A 84 20.28 -21.66 -3.34
C SER A 84 20.65 -22.96 -4.07
N VAL A 85 19.74 -23.93 -4.10
CA VAL A 85 19.95 -25.25 -4.71
C VAL A 85 19.06 -25.45 -5.94
N HIS A 86 17.80 -25.03 -5.87
CA HIS A 86 16.81 -25.15 -6.95
C HIS A 86 16.06 -23.83 -7.22
N PRO A 87 16.71 -22.83 -7.84
CA PRO A 87 16.13 -21.51 -8.07
C PRO A 87 14.77 -21.55 -8.79
N LYS A 88 14.68 -22.30 -9.89
CA LYS A 88 13.46 -22.38 -10.71
C LYS A 88 12.28 -23.01 -9.98
N ALA A 89 12.55 -24.03 -9.14
CA ALA A 89 11.50 -24.69 -8.38
C ALA A 89 10.99 -23.77 -7.26
N ALA A 90 11.91 -23.07 -6.57
CA ALA A 90 11.56 -22.10 -5.55
C ALA A 90 10.71 -20.95 -6.12
N GLU A 91 11.08 -20.43 -7.29
CA GLU A 91 10.32 -19.40 -8.01
C GLU A 91 8.91 -19.88 -8.38
N GLN A 92 8.78 -21.08 -8.95
CA GLN A 92 7.48 -21.62 -9.35
C GLN A 92 6.53 -21.82 -8.17
N VAL A 93 7.04 -22.37 -7.06
CA VAL A 93 6.24 -22.55 -5.83
C VAL A 93 5.89 -21.19 -5.22
N PHE A 94 6.80 -20.21 -5.27
CA PHE A 94 6.53 -18.88 -4.78
C PHE A 94 5.37 -18.21 -5.53
N ASP A 95 5.48 -18.15 -6.85
CA ASP A 95 4.51 -17.45 -7.70
C ASP A 95 3.15 -18.14 -7.72
N ARG A 96 3.11 -19.48 -7.72
CA ARG A 96 1.87 -20.25 -7.86
C ARG A 96 1.17 -20.56 -6.54
N ASP A 97 1.94 -20.87 -5.50
CA ASP A 97 1.39 -21.45 -4.27
C ASP A 97 1.46 -20.49 -3.07
N CYS A 98 2.35 -19.49 -3.09
CA CYS A 98 2.57 -18.61 -1.93
C CYS A 98 2.00 -17.20 -2.13
N LEU A 99 2.16 -16.63 -3.32
CA LEU A 99 1.88 -15.22 -3.56
C LEU A 99 0.40 -14.98 -3.88
N VAL A 100 -0.32 -14.41 -2.92
CA VAL A 100 -1.69 -13.93 -3.13
C VAL A 100 -1.66 -12.43 -3.30
N TYR A 101 -2.07 -11.95 -4.47
CA TYR A 101 -2.19 -10.53 -4.71
C TYR A 101 -3.44 -9.96 -4.05
N LEU A 102 -3.24 -8.92 -3.23
CA LEU A 102 -4.32 -8.18 -2.60
C LEU A 102 -4.91 -7.16 -3.57
N GLY A 103 -4.08 -6.59 -4.44
CA GLY A 103 -4.47 -5.67 -5.51
C GLY A 103 -3.50 -4.50 -5.61
N THR A 104 -3.99 -3.35 -6.07
CA THR A 104 -3.15 -2.14 -6.24
C THR A 104 -3.60 -1.05 -5.27
N CYS A 105 -2.66 -0.34 -4.65
CA CYS A 105 -2.94 0.86 -3.87
C CYS A 105 -2.34 2.10 -4.52
N VAL A 106 -3.12 3.19 -4.58
CA VAL A 106 -2.69 4.51 -5.02
C VAL A 106 -2.69 5.44 -3.81
N CYS A 107 -1.53 5.94 -3.42
CA CYS A 107 -1.36 6.73 -2.21
C CYS A 107 -0.81 8.12 -2.52
N ALA A 108 -1.50 9.15 -2.06
CA ALA A 108 -1.09 10.54 -2.23
C ALA A 108 0.16 10.86 -1.39
N ALA A 109 1.26 11.22 -2.06
CA ALA A 109 2.41 11.80 -1.39
C ALA A 109 2.18 13.29 -1.10
N GLY A 110 2.66 13.74 0.06
CA GLY A 110 2.41 15.08 0.58
C GLY A 110 1.28 15.12 1.61
N GLN A 111 0.72 16.30 1.84
CA GLN A 111 -0.25 16.56 2.90
C GLN A 111 -1.58 17.09 2.31
N PRO A 112 -2.45 16.20 1.80
CA PRO A 112 -3.79 16.56 1.33
C PRO A 112 -4.59 17.20 2.47
N LYS A 113 -5.19 18.36 2.20
CA LYS A 113 -6.02 19.03 3.20
C LYS A 113 -7.35 18.30 3.36
N PRO A 114 -7.78 17.97 4.59
CA PRO A 114 -9.09 17.38 4.84
C PRO A 114 -10.22 18.18 4.19
N GLY A 115 -11.15 17.48 3.53
CA GLY A 115 -12.31 18.11 2.87
C GLY A 115 -11.99 18.86 1.57
N LYS A 116 -10.74 18.83 1.09
CA LYS A 116 -10.35 19.39 -0.22
C LYS A 116 -10.01 18.28 -1.19
N LEU A 117 -10.13 18.58 -2.49
CA LEU A 117 -9.72 17.65 -3.55
C LEU A 117 -8.25 17.25 -3.38
N CYS A 118 -8.00 15.94 -3.32
CA CYS A 118 -6.66 15.36 -3.33
C CYS A 118 -6.25 15.02 -4.77
N PHE A 119 -7.03 14.18 -5.45
CA PHE A 119 -6.83 13.85 -6.86
C PHE A 119 -8.13 13.36 -7.51
N LYS A 120 -8.21 13.47 -8.84
CA LYS A 120 -9.25 12.80 -9.64
C LYS A 120 -8.69 11.52 -10.23
N TYR A 121 -9.55 10.52 -10.42
CA TYR A 121 -9.17 9.27 -11.06
C TYR A 121 -10.15 8.88 -12.18
N GLU A 122 -9.61 8.21 -13.18
CA GLU A 122 -10.33 7.55 -14.26
C GLU A 122 -9.70 6.16 -14.47
N LEU A 123 -10.46 5.11 -14.19
CA LEU A 123 -10.12 3.71 -14.42
C LEU A 123 -10.77 3.25 -15.72
N THR A 124 -9.98 2.58 -16.55
CA THR A 124 -10.43 1.95 -17.81
C THR A 124 -9.82 0.55 -17.93
N GLY A 125 -10.48 -0.39 -18.60
CA GLY A 125 -10.04 -1.78 -18.70
C GLY A 125 -11.23 -2.73 -18.54
N ASP A 126 -11.05 -3.81 -17.78
CA ASP A 126 -12.12 -4.76 -17.47
C ASP A 126 -13.27 -4.10 -16.68
N ARG A 127 -12.92 -3.08 -15.87
CA ARG A 127 -13.88 -2.18 -15.23
C ARG A 127 -13.60 -0.73 -15.57
N THR A 128 -14.67 0.06 -15.56
CA THR A 128 -14.61 1.51 -15.75
C THR A 128 -15.18 2.21 -14.52
N ALA A 129 -14.44 3.18 -14.00
CA ALA A 129 -14.89 4.01 -12.89
C ALA A 129 -14.21 5.37 -12.95
N SER A 130 -14.88 6.42 -12.49
CA SER A 130 -14.26 7.75 -12.38
C SER A 130 -14.78 8.46 -11.16
N GLY A 131 -13.96 9.31 -10.55
CA GLY A 131 -14.36 10.03 -9.36
C GLY A 131 -13.26 10.95 -8.82
N GLU A 132 -13.50 11.42 -7.62
CA GLU A 132 -12.61 12.31 -6.89
C GLU A 132 -12.29 11.73 -5.53
N ILE A 133 -11.03 11.80 -5.13
CA ILE A 133 -10.60 11.47 -3.77
C ILE A 133 -10.38 12.77 -3.02
N VAL A 134 -11.00 12.88 -1.86
CA VAL A 134 -10.85 14.01 -0.94
C VAL A 134 -9.70 13.72 0.01
N GLY A 135 -8.96 14.76 0.40
CA GLY A 135 -7.90 14.65 1.39
C GLY A 135 -8.43 14.08 2.70
N GLY A 136 -7.67 13.15 3.29
CA GLY A 136 -8.05 12.45 4.52
C GLY A 136 -8.97 11.24 4.32
N GLN A 137 -9.40 10.93 3.08
CA GLN A 137 -10.32 9.81 2.81
C GLN A 137 -9.63 8.65 2.08
N MET A 138 -10.25 7.48 2.19
CA MET A 138 -9.89 6.29 1.41
C MET A 138 -11.11 5.83 0.62
N THR A 139 -10.87 5.09 -0.46
CA THR A 139 -11.93 4.48 -1.25
C THR A 139 -11.43 3.14 -1.79
N LEU A 140 -12.25 2.11 -1.66
CA LEU A 140 -12.04 0.81 -2.29
C LEU A 140 -12.88 0.73 -3.57
N LEU A 141 -12.22 0.44 -4.69
CA LEU A 141 -12.89 0.11 -5.94
C LEU A 141 -12.81 -1.40 -6.18
N PRO A 142 -13.93 -2.06 -6.52
CA PRO A 142 -13.90 -3.48 -6.86
C PRO A 142 -13.07 -3.68 -8.14
N LEU A 143 -12.08 -4.57 -8.05
CA LEU A 143 -11.27 -5.04 -9.16
C LEU A 143 -10.77 -6.44 -8.80
N ASP A 144 -11.37 -7.46 -9.40
CA ASP A 144 -11.19 -8.87 -9.02
C ASP A 144 -9.80 -9.40 -9.41
N GLN A 145 -9.43 -10.58 -8.93
CA GLN A 145 -8.06 -11.13 -9.01
C GLN A 145 -7.48 -11.23 -10.43
N GLU A 146 -8.33 -11.48 -11.43
CA GLU A 146 -7.96 -11.60 -12.84
C GLU A 146 -8.20 -10.29 -13.62
N GLU A 147 -8.82 -9.29 -13.00
CA GLU A 147 -9.14 -8.03 -13.66
C GLU A 147 -7.95 -7.07 -13.65
N THR A 148 -7.77 -6.39 -14.76
CA THR A 148 -6.72 -5.41 -14.98
C THR A 148 -7.27 -4.13 -15.59
N GLY A 149 -6.50 -3.05 -15.49
CA GLY A 149 -6.88 -1.79 -16.08
C GLY A 149 -5.75 -0.80 -16.14
N THR A 150 -6.05 0.37 -16.68
CA THR A 150 -5.21 1.55 -16.65
C THR A 150 -5.92 2.61 -15.84
N ILE A 151 -5.27 3.07 -14.76
CA ILE A 151 -5.73 4.22 -13.99
C ILE A 151 -5.02 5.47 -14.46
N THR A 152 -5.80 6.52 -14.67
CA THR A 152 -5.35 7.86 -14.97
C THR A 152 -5.65 8.76 -13.78
N LEU A 153 -4.62 9.39 -13.23
CA LEU A 153 -4.66 10.16 -12.00
C LEU A 153 -4.34 11.63 -12.28
N THR A 154 -5.18 12.53 -11.81
CA THR A 154 -4.97 13.98 -11.93
C THR A 154 -4.87 14.60 -10.52
N PRO A 155 -3.65 14.76 -9.98
CA PRO A 155 -3.45 15.27 -8.63
C PRO A 155 -3.71 16.76 -8.50
N ALA A 156 -4.17 17.19 -7.32
CA ALA A 156 -4.22 18.59 -6.94
C ALA A 156 -2.80 19.17 -6.76
N ARG A 157 -2.72 20.50 -6.68
CA ARG A 157 -1.44 21.21 -6.52
C ARG A 157 -0.73 20.76 -5.23
N GLY A 158 0.53 20.32 -5.39
CA GLY A 158 1.38 19.89 -4.27
C GLY A 158 1.21 18.42 -3.86
N ILE A 159 0.33 17.68 -4.52
CA ILE A 159 0.19 16.23 -4.36
C ILE A 159 0.97 15.52 -5.45
N ASP A 160 1.73 14.50 -5.08
CA ASP A 160 2.47 13.64 -6.02
C ASP A 160 1.92 12.21 -5.99
N LEU A 161 1.84 11.60 -7.17
CA LEU A 161 1.35 10.24 -7.40
C LEU A 161 2.31 9.41 -8.26
N GLY A 162 3.55 9.86 -8.47
CA GLY A 162 4.60 9.09 -9.15
C GLY A 162 5.49 9.87 -10.12
N GLU A 163 5.00 10.97 -10.68
CA GLU A 163 5.68 11.70 -11.78
C GLU A 163 6.08 13.14 -11.40
N GLY A 164 5.84 13.52 -10.14
CA GLY A 164 6.08 14.85 -9.60
C GLY A 164 4.79 15.56 -9.16
N PRO A 165 4.89 16.58 -8.28
CA PRO A 165 3.71 17.25 -7.73
C PRO A 165 2.81 17.90 -8.80
N GLY A 166 1.52 17.60 -8.75
CA GLY A 166 0.49 18.16 -9.63
C GLY A 166 0.53 17.63 -11.07
N LYS A 167 1.40 16.66 -11.39
CA LYS A 167 1.49 16.08 -12.73
C LYS A 167 0.55 14.90 -12.88
N LYS A 168 -0.11 14.84 -14.04
CA LYS A 168 -0.97 13.73 -14.42
C LYS A 168 -0.14 12.44 -14.53
N VAL A 169 -0.64 11.35 -13.96
CA VAL A 169 -0.01 10.03 -13.97
C VAL A 169 -0.93 9.04 -14.67
N GLN A 170 -0.37 8.13 -15.45
CA GLN A 170 -1.10 6.99 -16.01
C GLN A 170 -0.30 5.73 -15.71
N LYS A 171 -0.93 4.74 -15.07
CA LYS A 171 -0.29 3.47 -14.68
C LYS A 171 -1.24 2.30 -14.90
N ALA A 172 -0.67 1.15 -15.24
CA ALA A 172 -1.39 -0.11 -15.20
C ALA A 172 -1.67 -0.48 -13.74
N VAL A 173 -2.87 -1.02 -13.50
CA VAL A 173 -3.29 -1.53 -12.20
C VAL A 173 -3.87 -2.93 -12.38
N ARG A 174 -3.73 -3.75 -11.35
CA ARG A 174 -4.35 -5.06 -11.30
C ARG A 174 -5.14 -5.24 -10.01
N GLY A 175 -6.21 -6.01 -10.13
CA GLY A 175 -7.03 -6.41 -9.01
C GLY A 175 -6.37 -7.47 -8.15
N GLY A 176 -7.15 -8.00 -7.23
CA GLY A 176 -6.71 -8.97 -6.25
C GLY A 176 -7.84 -9.34 -5.31
N THR A 177 -7.51 -10.05 -4.25
CA THR A 177 -8.51 -10.46 -3.26
C THR A 177 -9.13 -9.31 -2.46
N VAL A 178 -8.58 -8.08 -2.58
CA VAL A 178 -9.13 -6.85 -1.99
C VAL A 178 -9.62 -5.90 -3.09
N GLY A 179 -8.77 -5.60 -4.08
CA GLY A 179 -9.11 -4.74 -5.21
C GLY A 179 -8.21 -3.52 -5.33
N LEU A 180 -8.77 -2.40 -5.81
CA LEU A 180 -8.02 -1.16 -6.05
C LEU A 180 -8.30 -0.15 -4.95
N ILE A 181 -7.30 0.14 -4.13
CA ILE A 181 -7.38 1.08 -3.01
C ILE A 181 -6.88 2.46 -3.46
N LEU A 182 -7.68 3.49 -3.20
CA LEU A 182 -7.31 4.88 -3.40
C LEU A 182 -7.19 5.56 -2.02
N ASP A 183 -6.00 6.06 -1.69
CA ASP A 183 -5.67 6.62 -0.38
C ASP A 183 -5.27 8.10 -0.50
N GLY A 184 -6.17 8.96 -0.01
CA GLY A 184 -5.99 10.41 0.06
C GLY A 184 -5.54 10.92 1.43
N ARG A 185 -5.14 10.05 2.37
CA ARG A 185 -4.79 10.46 3.76
C ARG A 185 -3.49 11.25 3.86
N GLY A 186 -2.61 11.15 2.88
CA GLY A 186 -1.31 11.81 2.85
C GLY A 186 -0.19 11.00 3.49
N ARG A 187 1.03 11.47 3.27
CA ARG A 187 2.30 10.90 3.74
C ARG A 187 3.22 12.05 4.20
N PRO A 188 3.71 12.05 5.46
CA PRO A 188 3.40 11.09 6.51
C PRO A 188 1.92 11.08 6.93
N LEU A 189 1.42 9.93 7.39
CA LEU A 189 0.05 9.78 7.89
C LEU A 189 -0.15 10.60 9.18
N SER A 190 -1.11 11.51 9.17
CA SER A 190 -1.47 12.34 10.33
C SER A 190 -2.84 11.96 10.88
N LEU A 191 -2.95 11.86 12.20
CA LEU A 191 -4.22 11.68 12.91
C LEU A 191 -4.61 12.95 13.67
N PRO A 192 -5.92 13.23 13.83
CA PRO A 192 -6.38 14.27 14.74
C PRO A 192 -5.89 14.03 16.18
N GLU A 193 -5.53 15.09 16.90
CA GLU A 193 -5.11 15.01 18.31
C GLU A 193 -6.29 14.72 19.24
N ASP A 194 -7.47 15.27 18.93
CA ASP A 194 -8.69 15.00 19.69
C ASP A 194 -9.13 13.54 19.53
N ARG A 195 -9.39 12.87 20.65
CA ARG A 195 -9.67 11.44 20.68
C ARG A 195 -10.95 11.07 19.92
N ALA A 196 -12.02 11.84 20.08
CA ALA A 196 -13.29 11.55 19.42
C ALA A 196 -13.16 11.71 17.90
N SER A 197 -12.50 12.78 17.47
CA SER A 197 -12.20 13.06 16.06
C SER A 197 -11.28 12.00 15.45
N CYS A 198 -10.27 11.56 16.19
CA CYS A 198 -9.37 10.47 15.79
C CYS A 198 -10.13 9.15 15.60
N GLN A 199 -10.96 8.75 16.57
CA GLN A 199 -11.77 7.54 16.47
C GLN A 199 -12.73 7.58 15.27
N SER A 200 -13.44 8.70 15.08
CA SER A 200 -14.34 8.85 13.93
C SER A 200 -13.60 8.80 12.60
N THR A 201 -12.41 9.39 12.52
CA THR A 201 -11.57 9.38 11.31
C THR A 201 -11.11 7.96 10.99
N VAL A 202 -10.58 7.23 11.97
CA VAL A 202 -10.12 5.85 11.80
C VAL A 202 -11.28 4.94 11.43
N GLN A 203 -12.44 5.07 12.09
CA GLN A 203 -13.63 4.28 11.75
C GLN A 203 -14.04 4.48 10.29
N GLY A 204 -14.05 5.73 9.81
CA GLY A 204 -14.37 6.00 8.40
C GLY A 204 -13.41 5.32 7.42
N TRP A 205 -12.12 5.16 7.76
CA TRP A 205 -11.18 4.41 6.93
C TRP A 205 -11.42 2.90 6.96
N LEU A 206 -11.73 2.36 8.14
CA LEU A 206 -12.04 0.94 8.32
C LEU A 206 -13.30 0.55 7.52
N ASP A 207 -14.32 1.40 7.55
CA ASP A 207 -15.57 1.21 6.81
C ASP A 207 -15.31 1.33 5.30
N ALA A 208 -14.55 2.33 4.87
CA ALA A 208 -14.23 2.56 3.44
C ALA A 208 -13.47 1.40 2.77
N LEU A 209 -12.77 0.58 3.55
CA LEU A 209 -12.01 -0.57 3.08
C LEU A 209 -12.60 -1.92 3.50
N ASP A 210 -13.81 -1.96 4.06
CA ASP A 210 -14.47 -3.19 4.52
C ASP A 210 -13.56 -4.08 5.42
N VAL A 211 -12.84 -3.42 6.34
CA VAL A 211 -11.82 -4.09 7.17
C VAL A 211 -12.43 -5.09 8.14
N TYR A 212 -13.60 -4.76 8.69
CA TYR A 212 -14.38 -5.62 9.56
C TYR A 212 -15.71 -5.94 8.90
N ALA A 213 -16.20 -7.18 9.06
CA ALA A 213 -17.55 -7.50 8.63
C ALA A 213 -18.54 -6.64 9.43
N GLU A 214 -19.59 -6.15 8.77
CA GLU A 214 -20.75 -5.69 9.53
C GLU A 214 -21.26 -6.88 10.36
N GLU A 215 -21.29 -6.72 11.67
CA GLU A 215 -21.96 -7.71 12.53
C GLU A 215 -23.43 -7.73 12.10
N SER A 216 -23.86 -8.81 11.44
CA SER A 216 -25.27 -9.14 11.33
C SER A 216 -25.82 -9.14 12.75
N GLN A 217 -26.55 -8.10 13.13
CA GLN A 217 -27.33 -8.10 14.36
C GLN A 217 -28.36 -9.20 14.22
N THR A 218 -28.02 -10.42 14.64
CA THR A 218 -29.02 -11.37 15.09
C THR A 218 -29.63 -10.75 16.33
N VAL A 219 -30.68 -9.96 16.12
CA VAL A 219 -31.64 -9.59 17.14
C VAL A 219 -32.23 -10.90 17.64
N GLY A 220 -31.63 -11.45 18.69
CA GLY A 220 -32.17 -12.57 19.43
C GLY A 220 -33.47 -12.12 20.09
N ALA A 221 -34.54 -12.78 19.67
CA ALA A 221 -35.88 -12.72 20.28
C ALA A 221 -35.89 -13.27 21.72
#